data_AF-A0A9E2B099-F1
#
_entry.id   AF-A0A9E2B099-F1
#
_cell.length_a   1.000
_cell.length_b   1.000
_cell.length_c   1.000
_cell.angle_alpha   90.00
_cell.angle_beta   90.00
_cell.angle_gamma   90.00
#
_symmetry.space_group_name_H-M   'P 1'
#
loop_
_entity.id
_entity.type
_entity.pdbx_description
1 polymer ?
#
loop_
_entity_poly.entity_id
_entity_poly.type
_entity_poly.pdbx_seq_one_letter_code
_entity_poly.pdbx_strand_id
1 'polypeptide(L)'
;TYMSFILIGIIPLLLYVWDYLFGFNANLFIWTCIFTSFGFILIGFLKTYVTQTSKLKGVLETLTLGLIAAAVSYYVGDLLEHLLSA
;
A
#
# COMPACT_ATOMS: atom_id res chain seq x y z
N THR A 1 15.31 9.66 1.85
CA THR A 1 14.91 8.25 2.06
C THR A 1 13.95 8.11 3.23
N TYR A 2 14.33 8.47 4.46
CA TYR A 2 13.44 8.37 5.63
C TYR A 2 12.16 9.21 5.50
N MET A 3 12.28 10.48 5.12
CA MET A 3 11.10 11.35 5.00
C MET A 3 10.14 10.90 3.89
N SER A 4 10.69 10.42 2.77
CA SER A 4 9.89 9.82 1.69
C SER A 4 9.15 8.56 2.16
N PHE A 5 9.78 7.74 2.99
CA PHE A 5 9.16 6.55 3.58
C PHE A 5 7.95 6.92 4.46
N ILE A 6 8.10 7.92 5.34
CA ILE A 6 6.99 8.40 6.18
C ILE A 6 5.86 8.96 5.31
N LEU A 7 6.18 9.85 4.37
CA LEU A 7 5.18 10.52 3.54
C LEU A 7 4.33 9.54 2.71
N ILE A 8 4.94 8.50 2.17
CA ILE A 8 4.21 7.47 1.42
C ILE A 8 3.53 6.48 2.36
N GLY A 9 4.23 6.00 3.40
CA GLY A 9 3.72 4.98 4.31
C GLY A 9 2.52 5.44 5.14
N ILE A 10 2.38 6.76 5.35
CA ILE A 10 1.24 7.32 6.07
C ILE A 10 -0.05 7.28 5.24
N ILE A 11 0.03 7.25 3.90
CA ILE A 11 -1.13 7.30 3.00
C ILE A 11 -2.18 6.22 3.34
N PRO A 12 -1.83 4.92 3.43
CA PRO A 12 -2.80 3.91 3.86
C PRO A 12 -3.20 4.02 5.34
N LEU A 13 -2.27 4.40 6.21
CA LEU A 13 -2.52 4.49 7.65
C LEU A 13 -3.52 5.60 8.00
N LEU A 14 -3.56 6.68 7.22
CA LEU A 14 -4.47 7.81 7.45
C LEU A 14 -5.93 7.37 7.46
N LEU A 15 -6.33 6.40 6.63
CA LEU A 15 -7.70 5.90 6.62
C LEU A 15 -8.05 5.15 7.90
N TYR A 16 -7.14 4.36 8.45
CA TYR A 16 -7.34 3.70 9.74
C TYR A 16 -7.41 4.71 10.89
N VAL A 17 -6.56 5.75 10.87
CA VAL A 17 -6.62 6.83 11.87
C VAL A 17 -7.94 7.59 11.78
N TRP A 18 -8.41 7.85 10.56
CA TRP A 18 -9.68 8.52 10.33
C TRP A 18 -10.87 7.70 10.83
N ASP A 19 -10.91 6.41 10.49
CA ASP A 19 -11.93 5.47 10.96
C ASP A 19 -11.95 5.40 12.50
N TYR A 20 -10.78 5.32 13.13
CA TYR A 20 -10.67 5.28 14.58
C TYR A 20 -11.22 6.54 15.29
N LEU A 21 -11.01 7.73 14.72
CA LEU A 21 -11.39 8.99 15.36
C LEU A 21 -12.84 9.42 15.08
N PHE A 22 -13.32 9.21 13.85
CA PHE A 22 -14.60 9.76 13.38
C PHE A 22 -15.60 8.69 12.96
N GLY A 23 -15.17 7.42 12.88
CA GLY A 23 -15.91 6.35 12.25
C GLY A 23 -15.90 6.46 10.73
N PHE A 24 -15.80 5.31 10.05
CA PHE A 24 -15.85 5.23 8.59
C PHE A 24 -16.98 4.29 8.15
N ASN A 25 -18.04 4.88 7.59
CA ASN A 25 -19.26 4.16 7.19
C ASN A 25 -19.13 3.35 5.87
N ALA A 26 -17.92 3.11 5.38
CA ALA A 26 -17.66 2.37 4.14
C ALA A 26 -16.65 1.24 4.37
N ASN A 27 -16.46 0.41 3.35
CA ASN A 27 -15.51 -0.71 3.44
C ASN A 27 -14.07 -0.18 3.53
N LEU A 28 -13.55 -0.11 4.75
CA LEU A 28 -12.22 0.42 5.05
C LEU A 28 -11.13 -0.29 4.25
N PHE A 29 -11.23 -1.61 4.10
CA PHE A 29 -10.27 -2.43 3.34
C PHE A 29 -10.16 -1.97 1.88
N ILE A 30 -11.28 -1.81 1.19
CA ILE A 30 -11.29 -1.38 -0.23
C ILE A 30 -10.71 0.03 -0.37
N TRP A 31 -11.11 0.96 0.51
CA TRP A 31 -10.61 2.33 0.46
C TRP A 31 -9.10 2.41 0.75
N THR A 32 -8.61 1.66 1.74
CA THR A 32 -7.18 1.53 2.01
C THR A 32 -6.43 0.95 0.81
N CYS A 33 -6.96 -0.07 0.14
CA CYS A 33 -6.38 -0.62 -1.08
C CYS A 33 -6.28 0.42 -2.21
N ILE A 34 -7.32 1.25 -2.39
CA ILE A 34 -7.32 2.33 -3.40
C ILE A 34 -6.25 3.37 -3.09
N PHE A 35 -6.17 3.85 -1.84
CA PHE A 35 -5.18 4.85 -1.42
C PHE A 35 -3.74 4.31 -1.50
N THR A 36 -3.53 3.06 -1.11
CA THR A 36 -2.23 2.38 -1.26
C THR A 36 -1.83 2.26 -2.73
N SER A 37 -2.77 1.86 -3.59
CA SER A 37 -2.54 1.75 -5.04
C SER A 37 -2.17 3.12 -5.63
N PHE A 38 -2.86 4.19 -5.22
CA PHE A 38 -2.50 5.54 -5.62
C PHE A 38 -1.08 5.93 -5.18
N GLY A 39 -0.68 5.57 -3.96
CA GLY A 39 0.69 5.72 -3.47
C GLY A 39 1.71 4.99 -4.35
N PHE A 40 1.47 3.72 -4.69
CA PHE A 40 2.35 2.96 -5.58
C PHE A 40 2.39 3.52 -7.00
N ILE A 41 1.26 3.97 -7.55
CA ILE A 41 1.20 4.64 -8.86
C ILE A 41 2.03 5.91 -8.85
N LEU A 42 1.90 6.74 -7.81
CA LEU A 42 2.69 7.96 -7.66
C LEU A 42 4.18 7.65 -7.62
N ILE A 43 4.60 6.66 -6.82
CA ILE A 43 6.01 6.25 -6.74
C ILE A 43 6.51 5.71 -8.08
N GLY A 44 5.74 4.84 -8.74
CA GLY A 44 6.09 4.28 -10.03
C GLY A 44 6.21 5.36 -11.11
N PHE A 45 5.31 6.34 -11.11
CA PHE A 45 5.38 7.48 -11.99
C PHE A 45 6.63 8.33 -11.73
N LEU A 46 6.89 8.71 -10.48
CA LEU A 46 8.09 9.48 -10.09
C LEU A 46 9.38 8.73 -10.45
N LYS A 47 9.42 7.41 -10.23
CA LYS A 47 10.53 6.54 -10.67
C LYS A 47 10.75 6.69 -12.17
N THR A 48 9.71 6.59 -12.99
CA THR A 48 9.83 6.68 -14.45
C THR A 48 10.21 8.07 -14.95
N TYR A 49 9.73 9.11 -14.26
CA TYR A 49 10.09 10.50 -14.56
C TYR A 49 11.58 10.76 -14.35
N VAL A 50 12.14 10.29 -13.24
CA VAL A 50 13.57 10.46 -12.94
C VAL A 50 14.45 9.56 -13.82
N THR A 51 14.01 8.33 -14.08
CA THR A 51 14.82 7.35 -14.85
C THR A 51 14.63 7.43 -16.36
N GLN A 52 13.75 8.31 -16.86
CA GLN A 52 13.42 8.44 -18.29
C GLN A 52 12.99 7.12 -18.94
N THR A 53 12.33 6.25 -18.17
CA THR A 53 11.82 4.95 -18.64
C THR A 53 10.32 5.03 -18.97
N SER A 54 9.78 3.97 -19.56
CA SER A 54 8.34 3.91 -19.89
C SER A 54 7.47 4.05 -18.63
N LYS A 55 6.63 5.09 -18.62
CA LYS A 55 5.74 5.46 -17.51
C LYS A 55 4.84 4.31 -17.06
N LEU A 56 4.18 3.65 -18.01
CA LEU A 56 3.27 2.54 -17.73
C LEU A 56 4.02 1.34 -17.15
N LYS A 57 5.22 1.04 -17.67
CA LYS A 57 6.03 -0.08 -17.20
C LYS A 57 6.43 0.12 -15.73
N GLY A 58 6.94 1.30 -15.38
CA GLY A 58 7.37 1.54 -14.00
C GLY A 58 6.23 1.59 -12.99
N VAL A 59 5.05 2.11 -13.37
CA VAL A 59 3.84 2.06 -12.55
C VAL A 59 3.39 0.61 -12.31
N LEU A 60 3.34 -0.21 -13.37
CA LEU A 60 2.98 -1.62 -13.27
C LEU A 60 3.98 -2.42 -12.43
N GLU A 61 5.28 -2.17 -12.57
CA GLU A 61 6.31 -2.77 -11.72
C GLU A 61 6.07 -2.45 -10.24
N THR A 62 5.79 -1.20 -9.88
CA THR A 62 5.56 -0.82 -8.49
C THR A 62 4.25 -1.37 -7.93
N LEU A 63 3.18 -1.39 -8.73
CA LEU A 63 1.89 -1.96 -8.31
C LEU A 63 1.98 -3.47 -8.11
N THR A 64 2.63 -4.19 -9.03
CA THR A 64 2.79 -5.64 -8.92
C THR A 64 3.65 -6.03 -7.73
N LEU A 65 4.75 -5.31 -7.48
CA LEU A 65 5.56 -5.50 -6.27
C LEU A 65 4.74 -5.26 -4.99
N GLY A 66 3.96 -4.19 -4.95
CA GLY A 66 3.07 -3.90 -3.82
C GLY A 66 2.01 -4.97 -3.59
N LEU A 67 1.39 -5.46 -4.67
CA LEU A 67 0.39 -6.52 -4.62
C LEU A 67 0.99 -7.84 -4.08
N ILE A 68 2.17 -8.23 -4.57
CA ILE A 68 2.87 -9.43 -4.10
C ILE A 68 3.22 -9.29 -2.62
N ALA A 69 3.75 -8.13 -2.20
CA ALA A 69 4.09 -7.89 -0.80
C ALA A 69 2.84 -7.95 0.12
N ALA A 70 1.73 -7.35 -0.30
CA ALA A 70 0.48 -7.40 0.44
C ALA A 70 -0.07 -8.84 0.55
N ALA A 71 -0.05 -9.60 -0.55
CA ALA A 71 -0.47 -11.00 -0.54
C ALA A 71 0.40 -11.83 0.43
N VAL A 72 1.73 -11.68 0.35
CA VAL A 72 2.65 -12.37 1.27
C VAL A 72 2.36 -11.98 2.72
N SER A 73 2.19 -10.69 3.01
CA SER A 73 1.88 -10.23 4.37
C SER A 73 0.56 -10.78 4.89
N TYR A 74 -0.45 -10.92 4.02
CA TYR A 74 -1.75 -11.49 4.38
C TYR A 74 -1.62 -12.97 4.76
N TYR A 75 -1.01 -13.79 3.88
CA TYR A 75 -0.86 -15.22 4.12
C TYR A 75 0.08 -15.54 5.29
N VAL A 76 1.16 -14.76 5.45
CA VAL A 76 2.05 -14.93 6.60
C VAL A 76 1.33 -14.54 7.89
N GLY A 77 0.49 -13.51 7.86
CA GLY A 77 -0.37 -13.13 9.00
C GLY A 77 -1.34 -14.25 9.38
N ASP A 78 -2.05 -14.81 8.40
CA ASP A 78 -2.99 -15.93 8.57
C ASP A 78 -2.30 -17.18 9.13
N LEU A 79 -1.11 -17.52 8.61
CA LEU A 79 -0.31 -18.63 9.14
C LEU A 79 0.09 -18.41 10.60
N LEU A 80 0.52 -17.20 10.95
CA LEU A 80 0.87 -16.85 12.33
C LEU A 80 -0.34 -16.91 13.26
N GLU A 81 -1.50 -16.43 12.81
CA GLU A 81 -2.75 -16.52 13.57
C GLU A 81 -3.11 -17.98 13.86
N HIS A 82 -3.03 -18.85 12.86
CA HIS A 82 -3.30 -20.28 13.03
C HIS A 82 -2.33 -20.98 14.00
N LEU A 83 -1.03 -20.62 13.95
CA LEU A 83 -0.02 -21.20 14.86
C LEU A 83 -0.18 -20.74 16.31
N LEU A 84 -0.66 -19.52 16.55
CA LEU A 84 -0.83 -18.96 17.89
C LEU A 84 -2.18 -19.34 18.53
N SER A 85 -3.17 -19.69 17.70
CA SER A 85 -4.50 -20.12 18.15
C SER A 85 -4.66 -21.65 18.28
N ALA A 86 -3.63 -22.41 17.91
CA ALA A 86 -3.51 -23.87 18.10
C ALA A 86 -2.82 -24.21 19.44
#